data_AF-A0A1Y3NBG8-F1
#
_entry.id   AF-A0A1Y3NBG8-F1
#
_cell.length_a   1.000
_cell.length_b   1.000
_cell.length_c   1.000
_cell.angle_alpha   90.00
_cell.angle_beta   90.00
_cell.angle_gamma   90.00
#
_symmetry.space_group_name_H-M   'P 1'
#
loop_
_entity.id
_entity.type
_entity.pdbx_description
1 polymer ?
#
loop_
_entity_poly.entity_id
_entity_poly.type
_entity_poly.pdbx_seq_one_letter_code
_entity_poly.pdbx_strand_id
1 'polypeptide(L)'
;MKEELLNSIERKLYNPMEEKLNIVMGENPRFEKIKRKRNQVKMACVNCQRSCKKCANVRPCSRCIQKGIANTCFDIERKPRRAGIKRGPYKKRRNWKLEILALVCTQLLEHEENII
;
A
#
# COMPACT_ATOMS: atom_id res chain seq x y z
N MET A 1 38.42 -36.17 -27.83
CA MET A 1 38.45 -36.56 -26.40
C MET A 1 38.23 -35.41 -25.41
N LYS A 2 38.77 -34.18 -25.61
CA LYS A 2 38.51 -33.04 -24.71
C LYS A 2 37.13 -32.38 -24.93
N GLU A 3 36.62 -32.46 -26.16
CA GLU A 3 35.32 -31.90 -26.56
C GLU A 3 34.13 -32.69 -26.00
N GLU A 4 34.26 -34.02 -25.90
CA GLU A 4 33.23 -34.87 -25.27
C GLU A 4 33.16 -34.68 -23.74
N LEU A 5 34.27 -34.33 -23.09
CA LEU A 5 34.30 -34.03 -21.66
C LEU A 5 33.65 -32.66 -21.37
N LEU A 6 33.86 -31.66 -22.23
CA LEU A 6 33.18 -30.36 -22.17
C LEU A 6 31.67 -30.49 -22.41
N ASN A 7 31.24 -31.28 -23.40
CA ASN A 7 29.81 -31.58 -23.65
C ASN A 7 29.14 -32.45 -22.56
N SER A 8 29.92 -33.12 -21.71
CA SER A 8 29.43 -33.84 -20.53
C SER A 8 29.27 -32.92 -19.31
N ILE A 9 30.13 -31.90 -19.20
CA ILE A 9 30.07 -30.87 -18.15
C ILE A 9 28.96 -29.86 -18.43
N GLU A 10 28.78 -29.41 -19.68
CA GLU A 10 27.75 -28.43 -20.06
C GLU A 10 26.32 -28.98 -19.91
N ARG A 11 26.10 -30.29 -20.13
CA ARG A 11 24.78 -30.94 -19.91
C ARG A 11 24.40 -31.11 -18.44
N LYS A 12 25.36 -31.10 -17.51
CA LYS A 12 25.07 -31.18 -16.06
C LYS A 12 24.84 -29.82 -15.40
N LEU A 13 25.19 -28.71 -16.06
CA LEU A 13 25.09 -27.36 -15.48
C LEU A 13 24.05 -26.44 -16.12
N TYR A 14 23.37 -26.85 -17.19
CA TYR A 14 22.24 -26.09 -17.72
C TYR A 14 21.21 -27.03 -18.35
N ASN A 15 20.20 -27.40 -17.57
CA ASN A 15 19.03 -28.10 -18.09
C ASN A 15 17.76 -27.30 -17.72
N PRO A 16 17.42 -26.22 -18.47
CA PRO A 16 16.38 -25.26 -18.08
C PRO A 16 14.95 -25.77 -18.31
N MET A 17 14.79 -27.02 -18.74
CA MET A 17 13.53 -27.54 -19.25
C MET A 17 12.82 -28.48 -18.27
N GLU A 18 13.51 -29.09 -17.31
CA GLU A 18 12.85 -29.95 -16.30
C GLU A 18 12.21 -29.14 -15.15
N GLU A 19 12.65 -27.90 -14.90
CA GLU A 19 12.00 -27.03 -13.91
C GLU A 19 10.59 -26.57 -14.37
N LYS A 20 10.28 -26.66 -15.68
CA LYS A 20 8.99 -26.26 -16.25
C LYS A 20 7.95 -27.37 -16.34
N LEU A 21 8.30 -28.64 -16.11
CA LEU A 21 7.35 -29.76 -16.23
C LEU A 21 6.64 -30.14 -14.92
N ASN A 22 7.07 -29.60 -13.78
CA ASN A 22 6.28 -29.67 -12.54
C ASN A 22 5.07 -28.69 -12.53
N ILE A 23 4.80 -28.01 -13.66
CA ILE A 23 3.77 -26.97 -13.81
C ILE A 23 2.42 -27.56 -14.28
N VAL A 24 2.36 -28.82 -14.70
CA VAL A 24 1.14 -29.35 -15.35
C VAL A 24 0.48 -30.45 -14.51
N MET A 25 -0.01 -30.09 -13.31
CA MET A 25 -1.23 -30.67 -12.71
C MET A 25 -1.75 -29.73 -11.60
N GLY A 26 -2.69 -28.85 -11.95
CA GLY A 26 -3.78 -28.38 -11.07
C GLY A 26 -3.44 -27.55 -9.83
N GLU A 27 -3.33 -26.22 -10.00
CA GLU A 27 -4.00 -25.18 -9.20
C GLU A 27 -3.43 -23.81 -9.61
N ASN A 28 -4.29 -22.93 -10.13
CA ASN A 28 -3.92 -21.62 -10.68
C ASN A 28 -3.20 -20.74 -9.63
N PRO A 29 -1.86 -20.56 -9.67
CA PRO A 29 -1.24 -19.57 -8.85
C PRO A 29 -1.39 -18.27 -9.63
N ARG A 30 -2.33 -17.42 -9.22
CA ARG A 30 -2.26 -16.00 -9.55
C ARG A 30 -0.87 -15.54 -9.11
N PHE A 31 0.10 -15.50 -10.04
CA PHE A 31 1.41 -14.94 -9.81
C PHE A 31 1.21 -13.42 -9.81
N GLU A 32 0.56 -12.96 -8.76
CA GLU A 32 0.35 -11.56 -8.51
C GLU A 32 1.74 -10.97 -8.36
N LYS A 33 2.19 -10.23 -9.38
CA LYS A 33 3.46 -9.51 -9.35
C LYS A 33 3.55 -8.83 -7.99
N ILE A 34 4.39 -9.35 -7.10
CA ILE A 34 4.55 -8.82 -5.75
C ILE A 34 5.04 -7.39 -5.93
N LYS A 35 4.13 -6.42 -5.87
CA LYS A 35 4.45 -5.01 -6.02
C LYS A 35 5.33 -4.68 -4.82
N ARG A 36 6.63 -4.51 -5.07
CA ARG A 36 7.60 -4.15 -4.03
C ARG A 36 7.06 -2.93 -3.29
N LYS A 37 6.86 -3.06 -1.98
CA LYS A 37 6.40 -1.95 -1.14
C LYS A 37 7.37 -0.79 -1.35
N ARG A 38 6.83 0.40 -1.61
CA ARG A 38 7.63 1.61 -1.79
C ARG A 38 8.47 1.82 -0.53
N ASN A 39 9.78 2.05 -0.70
CA ASN A 39 10.65 2.39 0.42
C ASN A 39 10.34 3.83 0.87
N GLN A 40 9.52 3.95 1.92
CA GLN A 40 9.12 5.21 2.53
C GLN A 40 9.75 5.32 3.91
N VAL A 41 10.34 6.49 4.19
CA VAL A 41 10.92 6.81 5.49
C VAL A 41 9.84 6.79 6.58
N LYS A 42 10.19 6.33 7.78
CA LYS A 42 9.27 6.35 8.94
C LYS A 42 8.90 7.78 9.32
N MET A 43 9.87 8.69 9.30
CA MET A 43 9.73 10.13 9.51
C MET A 43 10.46 10.89 8.40
N ALA A 44 9.75 11.81 7.78
CA ALA A 44 10.34 12.73 6.82
C ALA A 44 10.86 13.97 7.56
N CYS A 45 11.95 14.55 7.07
CA CYS A 45 12.44 15.81 7.61
C CYS A 45 11.42 16.95 7.40
N VAL A 46 11.54 18.02 8.19
CA VAL A 46 10.64 19.18 8.19
C VAL A 46 10.40 19.75 6.79
N ASN A 47 11.45 19.89 5.99
CA ASN A 47 11.39 20.47 4.65
C ASN A 47 10.64 19.56 3.67
N CYS A 48 10.94 18.25 3.69
CA CYS A 48 10.27 17.29 2.80
C CYS A 48 8.80 17.10 3.18
N GLN A 49 8.48 17.11 4.48
CA GLN A 49 7.11 17.02 4.97
C GLN A 49 6.29 18.23 4.53
N ARG A 50 6.79 19.46 4.74
CA ARG A 50 6.12 20.71 4.33
C ARG A 50 5.91 20.78 2.81
N SER A 51 6.89 20.34 2.02
CA SER A 51 6.75 20.33 0.56
C SER A 51 5.93 19.16 0.01
N CYS A 52 5.50 18.20 0.85
CA CYS A 52 4.86 16.96 0.43
C CYS A 52 5.68 16.15 -0.60
N LYS A 53 7.00 16.04 -0.39
CA LYS A 53 7.91 15.34 -1.31
C LYS A 53 8.66 14.20 -0.64
N LYS A 54 9.13 13.25 -1.45
CA LYS A 54 9.89 12.08 -0.98
C LYS A 54 11.13 12.54 -0.19
N CYS A 55 11.30 11.95 0.99
CA CYS A 55 12.46 12.12 1.86
C CYS A 55 13.34 10.87 1.82
N ALA A 56 14.63 11.02 2.14
CA ALA A 56 15.59 9.92 2.29
C ALA A 56 15.84 9.63 3.79
N ASN A 57 16.35 8.44 4.14
CA ASN A 57 16.62 8.06 5.54
C ASN A 57 17.89 8.71 6.12
N VAL A 58 18.71 9.36 5.30
CA VAL A 58 19.94 10.06 5.73
C VAL A 58 19.61 11.50 6.17
N ARG A 59 20.34 12.04 7.16
CA ARG A 59 20.27 13.44 7.60
C ARG A 59 21.65 14.10 7.45
N PRO A 60 21.76 15.27 6.80
CA PRO A 60 20.73 15.93 5.97
C PRO A 60 20.32 15.06 4.78
N CYS A 61 19.05 15.10 4.38
CA CYS A 61 18.57 14.22 3.31
C CYS A 61 19.05 14.69 1.94
N SER A 62 19.20 13.76 0.98
CA SER A 62 19.74 14.05 -0.36
C SER A 62 19.01 15.20 -1.08
N ARG A 63 17.70 15.32 -0.86
CA ARG A 63 16.90 16.44 -1.40
C ARG A 63 17.27 17.78 -0.78
N CYS A 64 17.48 17.84 0.54
CA CYS A 64 17.86 19.07 1.22
C CYS A 64 19.27 19.51 0.83
N ILE A 65 20.18 18.57 0.58
CA ILE A 65 21.51 18.84 0.01
C ILE A 65 21.37 19.46 -1.38
N GLN A 66 20.62 18.83 -2.29
CA GLN A 66 20.40 19.34 -3.65
C GLN A 66 19.72 20.72 -3.70
N LYS A 67 18.94 21.06 -2.67
CA LYS A 67 18.23 22.34 -2.56
C LYS A 67 19.00 23.40 -1.78
N GLY A 68 20.20 23.11 -1.29
CA GLY A 68 21.00 24.06 -0.50
C GLY A 68 20.40 24.39 0.88
N ILE A 69 19.48 23.56 1.38
CA ILE A 69 18.78 23.74 2.68
C ILE A 69 19.13 22.62 3.66
N ALA A 70 20.34 22.09 3.57
CA ALA A 70 20.84 21.03 4.44
C ALA A 70 20.86 21.46 5.93
N ASN A 71 21.13 22.75 6.18
CA ASN A 71 21.25 23.32 7.53
C ASN A 71 19.96 23.24 8.35
N THR A 72 18.80 23.25 7.70
CA THR A 72 17.48 23.15 8.36
C THR A 72 16.87 21.75 8.25
N CYS A 73 17.66 20.74 7.87
CA CYS A 73 17.20 19.38 7.65
C CYS A 73 17.21 18.57 8.95
N PHE A 74 16.13 18.65 9.72
CA PHE A 74 15.92 17.86 10.92
C PHE A 74 14.57 17.12 10.90
N ASP A 75 14.43 16.12 11.77
CA ASP A 75 13.21 15.35 11.94
C ASP A 75 12.22 16.06 12.87
N ILE A 76 10.93 16.07 12.49
CA ILE A 76 9.87 16.67 13.32
C ILE A 76 9.45 15.70 14.42
N GLU A 77 9.43 16.15 15.66
CA GLU A 77 8.84 15.41 16.76
C GLU A 77 7.35 15.14 16.53
N ARG A 78 6.94 13.87 16.61
CA ARG A 78 5.53 13.50 16.49
C ARG A 78 4.85 13.60 17.84
N LYS A 79 3.71 14.29 17.88
CA LYS A 79 2.79 14.21 19.02
C LYS A 79 2.47 12.73 19.29
N PRO A 80 2.79 12.20 20.49
CA PRO A 80 2.52 10.82 20.81
C PRO A 80 1.02 10.56 20.75
N ARG A 81 0.65 9.37 20.28
CA ARG A 81 -0.74 8.92 20.39
C ARG A 81 -1.01 8.58 21.85
N ARG A 82 -2.17 8.97 22.37
CA ARG A 82 -2.62 8.46 23.67
C ARG A 82 -2.77 6.94 23.57
N ALA A 83 -2.00 6.20 24.35
CA ALA A 83 -2.10 4.74 24.40
C ALA A 83 -3.46 4.33 24.98
N GLY A 84 -3.97 3.16 24.58
CA GLY A 84 -5.24 2.61 25.10
C GLY A 84 -6.53 3.22 24.53
N ILE A 85 -6.47 4.38 23.87
CA ILE A 85 -7.65 5.00 23.24
C ILE A 85 -7.73 4.54 21.78
N LYS A 86 -8.71 3.67 21.47
CA LYS A 86 -9.08 3.37 20.08
C LYS A 86 -9.56 4.67 19.41
N ARG A 87 -9.27 4.83 18.12
CA ARG A 87 -9.90 5.90 17.34
C ARG A 87 -11.41 5.70 17.49
N GLY A 88 -12.12 6.73 17.92
CA GLY A 88 -13.58 6.66 18.03
C GLY A 88 -14.18 6.26 16.67
N PRO A 89 -15.41 5.71 16.67
CA PRO A 89 -16.11 5.41 15.43
C PRO A 89 -16.06 6.62 14.49
N TYR A 90 -15.77 6.37 13.21
CA TYR A 90 -15.69 7.42 12.20
C TYR A 90 -16.99 8.25 12.23
N LYS A 91 -16.89 9.57 12.45
CA LYS A 91 -18.04 10.47 12.34
C LYS A 91 -18.49 10.50 10.88
N LYS A 92 -19.38 9.59 10.49
CA LYS A 92 -20.11 9.69 9.21
C LYS A 92 -20.86 11.02 9.24
N ARG A 93 -20.71 11.83 8.20
CA ARG A 93 -21.56 13.02 8.03
C ARG A 93 -23.01 12.54 7.93
N ARG A 94 -23.93 13.19 8.66
CA ARG A 94 -25.37 12.92 8.52
C ARG A 94 -25.75 13.09 7.05
N ASN A 95 -26.42 12.09 6.49
CA ASN A 95 -26.90 12.15 5.12
C ASN A 95 -28.38 12.52 5.15
N TRP A 96 -28.64 13.83 5.12
CA TRP A 96 -29.99 14.39 5.16
C TRP A 96 -30.91 13.80 4.08
N LYS A 97 -30.36 13.37 2.94
CA LYS A 97 -31.14 12.72 1.87
C LYS A 97 -31.71 11.37 2.30
N LEU A 98 -30.96 10.59 3.08
CA LEU A 98 -31.43 9.30 3.61
C LEU A 98 -32.44 9.52 4.74
N GLU A 99 -32.26 10.56 5.55
CA GLU A 99 -33.21 10.93 6.61
C GLU A 99 -34.56 11.36 6.02
N ILE A 100 -34.56 12.20 4.97
CA ILE A 100 -35.78 12.58 4.25
C ILE A 100 -36.43 11.39 3.58
N LEU A 101 -35.64 10.53 2.90
CA LEU A 101 -36.19 9.34 2.24
C LEU A 101 -36.90 8.43 3.25
N ALA A 102 -36.31 8.23 4.43
CA ALA A 102 -36.93 7.43 5.49
C ALA A 102 -38.26 8.03 5.97
N LEU A 103 -38.32 9.35 6.17
CA LEU A 103 -39.54 10.06 6.58
C LEU A 103 -40.66 9.97 5.54
N VAL A 104 -40.31 10.09 4.26
CA VAL A 104 -41.28 9.97 3.16
C VAL A 104 -41.80 8.53 3.07
N CYS A 105 -40.91 7.53 3.19
CA CYS A 105 -41.32 6.13 3.16
C CYS A 105 -42.26 5.76 4.31
N THR A 106 -42.06 6.28 5.54
CA THR A 106 -42.96 6.00 6.66
C THR A 106 -44.35 6.58 6.44
N GLN A 107 -44.44 7.81 5.92
CA GLN A 107 -45.72 8.46 5.64
C GLN A 107 -46.54 7.73 4.56
N LEU A 108 -45.87 7.18 3.54
CA LEU A 108 -46.53 6.42 2.48
C LEU A 108 -47.11 5.10 3.00
N LEU A 109 -46.37 4.40 3.87
CA LEU A 109 -46.85 3.14 4.48
C LEU A 109 -48.03 3.36 5.42
N GLU A 110 -48.00 4.43 6.23
CA GLU A 110 -49.13 4.82 7.08
C GLU A 110 -50.37 5.17 6.25
N HIS A 111 -50.21 5.78 5.07
CA HIS A 111 -51.33 6.13 4.20
C HIS A 111 -51.97 4.92 3.51
N GLU A 112 -51.20 3.87 3.19
CA GLU A 112 -51.72 2.63 2.64
C GLU A 112 -52.56 1.83 3.65
N GLU A 113 -52.18 1.84 4.94
CA GLU A 113 -52.96 1.20 6.02
C GLU A 113 -54.28 1.90 6.33
N ASN A 114 -54.41 3.19 5.99
CA ASN A 114 -55.62 3.99 6.20
C ASN A 114 -56.57 4.04 4.98
N ILE A 115 -56.17 3.45 3.85
CA ILE A 115 -56.98 3.38 2.61
C ILE A 115 -57.72 2.04 2.47
N ILE A 116 -57.41 1.03 3.30
CA ILE A 116 -58.11 -0.25 3.40
C ILE A 116 -59.15 -0.19 4.52
#